data_AF-A0A1F4NCW6-F1
#
_entry.id   AF-A0A1F4NCW6-F1
#
_cell.length_a   1.000
_cell.length_b   1.000
_cell.length_c   1.000
_cell.angle_alpha   90.00
_cell.angle_beta   90.00
_cell.angle_gamma   90.00
#
_symmetry.space_group_name_H-M   'P 1'
#
loop_
_entity.id
_entity.type
_entity.pdbx_description
1 polymer ?
#
loop_
_entity_poly.entity_id
_entity_poly.type
_entity_poly.pdbx_seq_one_letter_code
_entity_poly.pdbx_strand_id
1 'polypeptide(L)'
;MPEVKKTSIVTLLTDFGTEDGYVGAIKGVILREYPLAQLTDISHSITAFNFRQAAFSLLNYAYYFPVGTIHLVVVDPGVGSSRQGLVIKSSDYYFVGPDNGVFSHIFQSAAFTAWRIREDLFGQNVSPTFHGRDVFAPAVVRLLKKESPEVFCEPVEHLYSFYESYEVLDDCHYRLKVIQVDHFGNLILNFNLSEWRNLGSPPDIRVQINHSFLYGIKKTFAEVDQGQIVLTWDSRGFLQIAQNCGNASHALKMKEGDHILLTITHS
;
A
#
# COMPACT_ATOMS: atom_id res chain seq x y z
N MET A 1 -26.77 -2.78 27.30
CA MET A 1 -25.52 -3.30 26.68
C MET A 1 -24.40 -2.47 27.24
N PRO A 2 -23.33 -3.07 27.81
CA PRO A 2 -22.20 -2.29 28.30
C PRO A 2 -21.61 -1.50 27.12
N GLU A 3 -21.37 -0.20 27.33
CA GLU A 3 -20.65 0.65 26.38
C GLU A 3 -19.33 -0.05 26.03
N VAL A 4 -19.22 -0.55 24.80
CA VAL A 4 -17.93 -1.00 24.27
C VAL A 4 -17.07 0.26 24.25
N LYS A 5 -16.14 0.38 25.21
CA LYS A 5 -15.10 1.41 25.22
C LYS A 5 -14.50 1.41 23.82
N LYS A 6 -14.75 2.47 23.05
CA LYS A 6 -14.32 2.56 21.65
C LYS A 6 -12.79 2.69 21.66
N THR A 7 -12.09 1.55 21.58
CA THR A 7 -10.63 1.51 21.52
C THR A 7 -10.20 2.11 20.19
N SER A 8 -9.36 3.14 20.26
CA SER A 8 -8.77 3.73 19.07
C SER A 8 -7.62 2.87 18.58
N ILE A 9 -7.76 2.34 17.36
CA ILE A 9 -6.75 1.52 16.71
C ILE A 9 -5.82 2.42 15.93
N VAL A 10 -4.51 2.22 16.11
CA VAL A 10 -3.47 2.77 15.26
C VAL A 10 -2.77 1.60 14.59
N THR A 11 -2.68 1.64 13.27
CA THR A 11 -1.88 0.66 12.52
C THR A 11 -0.54 1.25 12.12
N LEU A 12 0.50 0.42 12.05
CA LEU A 12 1.83 0.83 11.62
C LEU A 12 2.25 0.07 10.34
N LEU A 13 2.74 0.81 9.35
CA LEU A 13 3.31 0.27 8.11
C LEU A 13 4.65 0.98 7.83
N THR A 14 5.77 0.24 7.88
CA THR A 14 7.11 0.83 7.76
C THR A 14 8.07 -0.06 6.97
N ASP A 15 9.25 0.47 6.66
CA ASP A 15 10.40 -0.23 6.08
C ASP A 15 11.58 -0.39 7.07
N PHE A 16 11.35 -0.11 8.36
CA PHE A 16 12.36 -0.19 9.43
C PHE A 16 12.79 -1.60 9.84
N GLY A 17 12.12 -2.66 9.36
CA GLY A 17 12.33 -4.01 9.87
C GLY A 17 11.91 -4.17 11.34
N THR A 18 12.34 -5.27 11.95
CA THR A 18 12.03 -5.61 13.35
C THR A 18 13.28 -5.87 14.20
N GLU A 19 14.46 -5.71 13.61
CA GLU A 19 15.75 -5.97 14.27
C GLU A 19 16.17 -4.79 15.16
N ASP A 20 15.80 -3.56 14.77
CA ASP A 20 16.14 -2.33 15.47
C ASP A 20 15.02 -1.79 16.36
N GLY A 21 15.34 -0.77 17.17
CA GLY A 21 14.41 -0.12 18.09
C GLY A 21 13.47 0.92 17.48
N TYR A 22 13.49 1.19 16.16
CA TYR A 22 12.75 2.29 15.54
C TYR A 22 11.23 2.17 15.74
N VAL A 23 10.65 0.99 15.43
CA VAL A 23 9.22 0.74 15.63
C VAL A 23 8.85 0.85 17.12
N GLY A 24 9.69 0.30 18.01
CA GLY A 24 9.50 0.40 19.45
C GLY A 24 9.45 1.83 19.96
N ALA A 25 10.31 2.72 19.43
CA ALA A 25 10.31 4.13 19.78
C ALA A 25 9.01 4.84 19.38
N ILE A 26 8.50 4.58 18.17
CA ILE A 26 7.20 5.13 17.70
C ILE A 26 6.07 4.68 18.63
N LYS A 27 5.98 3.36 18.87
CA LYS A 27 4.95 2.79 19.75
C LYS A 27 5.05 3.37 21.17
N GLY A 28 6.27 3.54 21.69
CA GLY A 28 6.55 4.13 22.99
C GLY A 28 6.07 5.59 23.11
N VAL A 29 6.29 6.42 22.09
CA VAL A 29 5.77 7.80 22.05
C VAL A 29 4.24 7.80 22.10
N ILE A 30 3.58 6.96 21.31
CA ILE A 30 2.11 6.89 21.28
C ILE A 30 1.56 6.43 22.64
N LEU A 31 2.10 5.32 23.18
CA LEU A 31 1.62 4.74 24.44
C LEU A 31 1.92 5.62 25.66
N ARG A 32 3.00 6.41 25.64
CA ARG A 32 3.30 7.35 26.72
C ARG A 32 2.22 8.44 26.83
N GLU A 33 1.77 8.97 25.69
CA GLU A 33 0.83 10.09 25.65
C GLU A 33 -0.64 9.64 25.58
N TYR A 34 -0.90 8.43 25.09
CA TYR A 34 -2.22 7.82 24.98
C TYR A 34 -2.17 6.29 25.29
N PRO A 35 -2.15 5.90 26.58
CA PRO A 35 -1.96 4.50 26.99
C PRO A 35 -3.08 3.53 26.58
N LEU A 36 -4.24 4.04 26.15
CA LEU A 36 -5.40 3.24 25.74
C LEU A 36 -5.39 2.88 24.23
N ALA A 37 -4.37 3.31 23.47
CA ALA A 37 -4.28 3.01 22.05
C ALA A 37 -4.04 1.52 21.81
N GLN A 38 -4.77 0.95 20.85
CA GLN A 38 -4.47 -0.39 20.33
C GLN A 38 -3.53 -0.24 19.14
N LEU A 39 -2.28 -0.67 19.30
CA LEU A 39 -1.27 -0.60 18.24
C LEU A 39 -1.19 -1.95 17.53
N THR A 40 -1.37 -1.94 16.21
CA THR A 40 -1.33 -3.14 15.37
C THR A 40 -0.40 -2.92 14.19
N ASP A 41 0.43 -3.88 13.83
CA ASP A 41 1.33 -3.73 12.70
C ASP A 41 0.70 -4.31 11.44
N ILE A 42 0.71 -3.56 10.33
CA ILE A 42 0.41 -4.10 9.00
C ILE A 42 1.67 -4.82 8.49
N SER A 43 2.81 -4.13 8.48
CA SER A 43 4.10 -4.70 8.14
C SER A 43 5.22 -3.73 8.52
N HIS A 44 6.36 -4.29 8.91
CA HIS A 44 7.63 -3.54 9.01
C HIS A 44 8.68 -4.03 8.00
N SER A 45 8.29 -4.97 7.15
CA SER A 45 9.17 -5.64 6.19
C SER A 45 8.96 -5.13 4.76
N ILE A 46 8.46 -3.90 4.62
CA ILE A 46 8.50 -3.22 3.33
C ILE A 46 9.96 -3.06 2.93
N THR A 47 10.26 -3.29 1.66
CA THR A 47 11.61 -3.11 1.12
C THR A 47 12.05 -1.69 1.40
N ALA A 48 13.27 -1.52 1.93
CA ALA A 48 13.83 -0.22 2.26
C ALA A 48 13.59 0.79 1.12
N PHE A 49 13.01 1.94 1.47
CA PHE A 49 12.70 3.05 0.57
C PHE A 49 11.58 2.81 -0.47
N ASN A 50 10.98 1.60 -0.52
CA ASN A 50 9.94 1.28 -1.50
C ASN A 50 8.55 1.77 -1.05
N PHE A 51 8.31 3.07 -1.20
CA PHE A 51 7.02 3.69 -0.87
C PHE A 51 5.87 3.20 -1.78
N ARG A 52 6.17 2.64 -2.97
CA ARG A 52 5.15 2.06 -3.86
C ARG A 52 4.62 0.75 -3.29
N GLN A 53 5.51 -0.11 -2.81
CA GLN A 53 5.14 -1.33 -2.09
C GLN A 53 4.32 -1.01 -0.82
N ALA A 54 4.69 0.06 -0.09
CA ALA A 54 3.89 0.53 1.04
C ALA A 54 2.51 1.03 0.60
N ALA A 55 2.42 1.85 -0.45
CA ALA A 55 1.16 2.34 -1.00
C ALA A 55 0.23 1.19 -1.42
N PHE A 56 0.78 0.19 -2.09
CA PHE A 56 0.05 -1.00 -2.51
C PHE A 56 -0.39 -1.85 -1.31
N SER A 57 0.47 -2.02 -0.29
CA SER A 57 0.09 -2.71 0.95
C SER A 57 -1.05 -1.96 1.67
N LEU A 58 -0.98 -0.63 1.71
CA LEU A 58 -2.00 0.20 2.34
C LEU A 58 -3.35 0.09 1.63
N LEU A 59 -3.38 0.16 0.29
CA LEU A 59 -4.59 -0.04 -0.53
C LEU A 59 -5.30 -1.36 -0.17
N ASN A 60 -4.52 -2.41 0.05
CA ASN A 60 -5.04 -3.76 0.22
C ASN A 60 -5.40 -4.12 1.66
N TYR A 61 -4.81 -3.49 2.66
CA TYR A 61 -4.97 -3.92 4.06
C TYR A 61 -5.59 -2.88 4.99
N ALA A 62 -5.58 -1.59 4.64
CA ALA A 62 -6.09 -0.53 5.53
C ALA A 62 -7.58 -0.70 5.85
N TYR A 63 -8.41 -0.96 4.84
CA TYR A 63 -9.86 -0.99 4.98
C TYR A 63 -10.44 -2.27 5.60
N TYR A 64 -9.60 -3.24 5.99
CA TYR A 64 -10.03 -4.36 6.84
C TYR A 64 -10.13 -3.98 8.32
N PHE A 65 -9.52 -2.86 8.72
CA PHE A 65 -9.61 -2.36 10.08
C PHE A 65 -10.94 -1.62 10.33
N PRO A 66 -11.42 -1.53 11.57
CA PRO A 66 -12.64 -0.79 11.88
C PRO A 66 -12.55 0.69 11.49
N VAL A 67 -13.69 1.27 11.09
CA VAL A 67 -13.83 2.71 10.81
C VAL A 67 -13.34 3.55 12.00
N GLY A 68 -12.61 4.63 11.71
CA GLY A 68 -11.96 5.48 12.70
C GLY A 68 -10.52 5.08 13.02
N THR A 69 -10.00 4.01 12.40
CA THR A 69 -8.59 3.62 12.53
C THR A 69 -7.66 4.70 11.97
N ILE A 70 -6.53 4.92 12.64
CA ILE A 70 -5.45 5.79 12.19
C ILE A 70 -4.33 4.91 11.61
N HIS A 71 -4.00 5.07 10.33
CA HIS A 71 -2.92 4.37 9.67
C HIS A 71 -1.66 5.23 9.65
N LEU A 72 -0.68 4.88 10.47
CA LEU A 72 0.64 5.49 10.49
C LEU A 72 1.55 4.77 9.50
N VAL A 73 1.97 5.46 8.45
CA VAL A 73 2.80 4.92 7.38
C VAL A 73 4.13 5.67 7.33
N VAL A 74 5.24 4.95 7.52
CA VAL A 74 6.58 5.54 7.54
C VAL A 74 7.51 4.71 6.65
N VAL A 75 7.48 5.04 5.35
CA VAL A 75 8.46 4.60 4.35
C VAL A 75 8.91 5.86 3.62
N ASP A 76 10.07 6.36 4.02
CA ASP A 76 10.42 7.75 3.80
C ASP A 76 11.90 7.96 3.43
N PRO A 77 12.26 7.73 2.15
CA PRO A 77 13.61 8.03 1.68
C PRO A 77 13.94 9.53 1.69
N GLY A 78 12.92 10.40 1.80
CA GLY A 78 13.07 11.85 1.79
C GLY A 78 13.07 12.49 3.17
N VAL A 79 13.23 11.72 4.25
CA VAL A 79 13.21 12.25 5.63
C VAL A 79 14.20 13.42 5.79
N GLY A 80 13.79 14.49 6.49
CA GLY A 80 14.62 15.67 6.71
C GLY A 80 14.85 16.55 5.47
N SER A 81 14.25 16.23 4.33
CA SER A 81 14.28 17.09 3.13
C SER A 81 13.14 18.12 3.13
N SER A 82 12.86 18.72 1.96
CA SER A 82 11.70 19.59 1.76
C SER A 82 10.36 18.84 1.67
N ARG A 83 10.35 17.50 1.67
CA ARG A 83 9.10 16.71 1.62
C ARG A 83 8.29 16.93 2.90
N GLN A 84 6.98 17.07 2.76
CA GLN A 84 6.12 17.44 3.88
C GLN A 84 5.60 16.21 4.64
N GLY A 85 5.15 16.40 5.87
CA GLY A 85 4.34 15.42 6.61
C GLY A 85 2.85 15.67 6.38
N LEU A 86 2.04 14.62 6.30
CA LEU A 86 0.61 14.71 6.03
C LEU A 86 -0.23 14.04 7.11
N VAL A 87 -1.41 14.62 7.32
CA VAL A 87 -2.60 13.95 7.83
C VAL A 87 -3.63 13.95 6.71
N ILE A 88 -4.20 12.79 6.39
CA ILE A 88 -5.28 12.65 5.40
C ILE A 88 -6.47 12.00 6.09
N LYS A 89 -7.66 12.51 5.86
CA LYS A 89 -8.92 11.87 6.22
C LYS A 89 -9.61 11.37 4.95
N SER A 90 -9.97 10.09 4.91
CA SER A 90 -10.73 9.50 3.81
C SER A 90 -11.59 8.33 4.31
N SER A 91 -12.87 8.28 3.91
CA SER A 91 -13.82 7.22 4.31
C SER A 91 -13.88 6.96 5.82
N ASP A 92 -13.77 8.01 6.64
CA ASP A 92 -13.70 7.96 8.11
C ASP A 92 -12.48 7.25 8.71
N TYR A 93 -11.42 7.04 7.91
CA TYR A 93 -10.08 6.69 8.37
C TYR A 93 -9.17 7.92 8.38
N TYR A 94 -8.11 7.85 9.17
CA TYR A 94 -7.00 8.81 9.09
C TYR A 94 -5.74 8.10 8.60
N PHE A 95 -4.93 8.80 7.82
CA PHE A 95 -3.64 8.35 7.34
C PHE A 95 -2.60 9.40 7.69
N VAL A 96 -1.48 8.99 8.26
CA VAL A 96 -0.41 9.89 8.72
C VAL A 96 0.92 9.40 8.20
N GLY A 97 1.70 10.26 7.56
CA GLY A 97 2.98 9.87 6.97
C GLY A 97 3.58 10.90 6.01
N PRO A 98 4.60 10.54 5.21
CA PRO A 98 5.28 11.44 4.30
C PRO A 98 4.47 11.76 3.03
N ASP A 99 4.60 12.99 2.53
CA ASP A 99 4.12 13.40 1.19
C ASP A 99 5.12 12.99 0.10
N ASN A 100 5.17 11.70 -0.21
CA ASN A 100 6.06 11.13 -1.23
C ASN A 100 5.32 10.25 -2.25
N GLY A 101 3.99 10.27 -2.23
CA GLY A 101 3.14 9.39 -3.01
C GLY A 101 2.71 8.09 -2.32
N VAL A 102 3.14 7.81 -1.08
CA VAL A 102 2.69 6.59 -0.37
C VAL A 102 1.16 6.50 -0.19
N PHE A 103 0.45 7.62 -0.24
CA PHE A 103 -1.01 7.67 -0.14
C PHE A 103 -1.73 7.73 -1.48
N SER A 104 -1.04 7.54 -2.61
CA SER A 104 -1.60 7.73 -3.96
C SER A 104 -2.93 7.00 -4.20
N HIS A 105 -3.02 5.75 -3.75
CA HIS A 105 -4.23 4.95 -3.94
C HIS A 105 -5.40 5.37 -3.02
N ILE A 106 -5.12 5.99 -1.87
CA ILE A 106 -6.16 6.39 -0.92
C ILE A 106 -7.05 7.46 -1.53
N PHE A 107 -6.47 8.54 -2.03
CA PHE A 107 -7.24 9.64 -2.60
C PHE A 107 -7.76 9.39 -4.03
N GLN A 108 -7.29 8.33 -4.71
CA GLN A 108 -7.89 7.87 -5.96
C GLN A 108 -9.18 7.08 -5.72
N SER A 109 -9.27 6.38 -4.59
CA SER A 109 -10.38 5.47 -4.29
C SER A 109 -11.60 6.15 -3.68
N ALA A 110 -11.41 7.30 -3.03
CA ALA A 110 -12.46 7.99 -2.30
C ALA A 110 -12.16 9.49 -2.14
N ALA A 111 -13.22 10.26 -1.84
CA ALA A 111 -13.06 11.65 -1.43
C ALA A 111 -12.17 11.74 -0.18
N PHE A 112 -11.37 12.81 -0.11
CA PHE A 112 -10.42 13.01 0.98
C PHE A 112 -10.33 14.47 1.38
N THR A 113 -9.79 14.70 2.57
CA THR A 113 -9.29 16.00 3.03
C THR A 113 -7.88 15.79 3.54
N ALA A 114 -6.96 16.68 3.17
CA ALA A 114 -5.56 16.57 3.54
C ALA A 114 -5.06 17.83 4.21
N TRP A 115 -4.15 17.63 5.17
CA TRP A 115 -3.46 18.70 5.85
C TRP A 115 -1.96 18.39 5.96
N ARG A 116 -1.15 19.42 5.78
CA ARG A 116 0.29 19.45 5.99
C ARG A 116 0.59 19.65 7.47
N ILE A 117 1.35 18.74 8.07
CA ILE A 117 1.75 18.81 9.48
C ILE A 117 2.70 19.99 9.70
N ARG A 118 2.43 20.82 10.71
CA ARG A 118 3.34 21.88 11.16
C ARG A 118 4.35 21.30 12.15
N GLU A 119 5.53 20.96 11.65
CA GLU A 119 6.58 20.29 12.42
C GLU A 119 7.07 21.12 13.63
N ASP A 120 7.05 22.44 13.52
CA ASP A 120 7.42 23.39 14.59
C ASP A 120 6.54 23.29 15.84
N LEU A 121 5.32 22.72 15.72
CA LEU A 121 4.40 22.52 16.84
C LEU A 121 4.65 21.24 17.65
N PHE A 122 5.67 20.45 17.29
CA PHE A 122 6.02 19.19 17.97
C PHE A 122 7.31 19.27 18.81
N GLY A 123 7.89 20.47 18.94
CA GLY A 123 8.99 20.77 19.88
C GLY A 123 10.28 21.21 19.18
N GLN A 124 11.28 21.59 19.99
CA GLN A 124 12.54 22.15 19.48
C GLN A 124 13.56 21.09 19.01
N ASN A 125 13.37 19.81 19.39
CA ASN A 125 14.31 18.72 19.11
C ASN A 125 13.72 17.70 18.11
N VAL A 126 13.15 18.17 17.00
CA VAL A 126 12.76 17.26 15.91
C VAL A 126 14.02 16.73 15.23
N SER A 127 14.25 15.42 15.30
CA SER A 127 15.38 14.80 14.61
C SER A 127 15.17 14.86 13.09
N PRO A 128 16.14 15.36 12.31
CA PRO A 128 16.02 15.43 10.86
C PRO A 128 15.97 14.04 10.20
N THR A 129 16.31 12.97 10.93
CA THR A 129 16.37 11.61 10.39
C THR A 129 15.30 10.69 10.96
N PHE A 130 14.41 11.17 11.83
CA PHE A 130 13.40 10.31 12.45
C PHE A 130 12.03 10.97 12.67
N HIS A 131 11.46 11.52 11.60
CA HIS A 131 10.12 12.13 11.64
C HIS A 131 9.02 11.13 12.03
N GLY A 132 9.25 9.82 11.84
CA GLY A 132 8.39 8.76 12.38
C GLY A 132 8.12 8.90 13.88
N ARG A 133 9.19 9.14 14.66
CA ARG A 133 9.11 9.30 16.13
C ARG A 133 8.72 10.72 16.53
N ASP A 134 9.27 11.73 15.86
CA ASP A 134 9.22 13.11 16.36
C ASP A 134 8.09 13.96 15.75
N VAL A 135 7.50 13.53 14.63
CA VAL A 135 6.44 14.27 13.92
C VAL A 135 5.18 13.42 13.78
N PHE A 136 5.30 12.22 13.21
CA PHE A 136 4.13 11.41 12.87
C PHE A 136 3.49 10.74 14.09
N ALA A 137 4.28 10.15 14.99
CA ALA A 137 3.74 9.57 16.22
C ALA A 137 3.02 10.62 17.09
N PRO A 138 3.58 11.83 17.30
CA PRO A 138 2.88 12.92 17.99
C PRO A 138 1.62 13.42 17.26
N ALA A 139 1.63 13.50 15.92
CA ALA A 139 0.43 13.84 15.15
C ALA A 139 -0.68 12.79 15.34
N VAL A 140 -0.33 11.49 15.34
CA VAL A 140 -1.27 10.41 15.68
C VAL A 140 -1.83 10.59 17.09
N VAL A 141 -1.01 10.94 18.08
CA VAL A 141 -1.47 11.21 19.46
C VAL A 141 -2.50 12.34 19.50
N ARG A 142 -2.29 13.44 18.77
CA ARG A 142 -3.27 14.55 18.70
C ARG A 142 -4.60 14.08 18.11
N LEU A 143 -4.57 13.27 17.04
CA LEU A 143 -5.77 12.65 16.48
C LEU A 143 -6.48 11.71 17.47
N LEU A 144 -5.72 10.90 18.22
CA LEU A 144 -6.27 10.02 19.27
C LEU A 144 -6.97 10.82 20.38
N LYS A 145 -6.45 12.00 20.72
CA LYS A 145 -7.05 12.97 21.65
C LYS A 145 -8.23 13.74 21.04
N LYS A 146 -8.58 13.46 19.78
CA LYS A 146 -9.64 14.13 19.01
C LYS A 146 -9.41 15.64 18.83
N GLU A 147 -8.16 16.07 18.81
CA GLU A 147 -7.80 17.42 18.36
C GLU A 147 -8.09 17.53 16.86
N SER A 148 -8.65 18.67 16.44
CA SER A 148 -8.88 18.97 15.03
C SER A 148 -7.56 19.12 14.30
N PRO A 149 -7.37 18.55 13.08
CA PRO A 149 -6.15 18.72 12.29
C PRO A 149 -5.74 20.19 12.11
N GLU A 150 -6.68 21.12 12.02
CA GLU A 150 -6.44 22.57 11.87
C GLU A 150 -5.64 23.19 13.02
N VAL A 151 -5.59 22.53 14.18
CA VAL A 151 -4.81 22.99 15.34
C VAL A 151 -3.31 22.77 15.11
N PHE A 152 -2.92 21.70 14.40
CA PHE A 152 -1.52 21.28 14.26
C PHE A 152 -1.07 21.05 12.81
N CYS A 153 -1.95 21.28 11.85
CA CYS A 153 -1.70 21.18 10.43
C CYS A 153 -2.30 22.38 9.68
N GLU A 154 -1.96 22.49 8.39
CA GLU A 154 -2.51 23.46 7.44
C GLU A 154 -3.15 22.72 6.25
N PRO A 155 -4.29 23.16 5.71
CA PRO A 155 -4.90 22.52 4.55
C PRO A 155 -3.94 22.45 3.35
N VAL A 156 -3.99 21.35 2.60
CA VAL A 156 -3.21 21.18 1.37
C VAL A 156 -4.04 20.50 0.29
N GLU A 157 -3.96 21.03 -0.93
CA GLU A 157 -4.70 20.51 -2.09
C GLU A 157 -3.80 19.70 -3.04
N HIS A 158 -2.52 20.06 -3.13
CA HIS A 158 -1.56 19.42 -4.02
C HIS A 158 -0.72 18.41 -3.24
N LEU A 159 -0.97 17.14 -3.48
CA LEU A 159 -0.22 16.02 -2.91
C LEU A 159 0.62 15.34 -3.98
N TYR A 160 1.77 14.78 -3.59
CA TYR A 160 2.49 13.89 -4.49
C TYR A 160 1.66 12.63 -4.73
N SER A 161 1.48 12.30 -6.00
CA SER A 161 0.71 11.16 -6.46
C SER A 161 1.43 10.44 -7.58
N PHE A 162 1.28 9.12 -7.62
CA PHE A 162 1.60 8.33 -8.79
C PHE A 162 0.38 7.50 -9.22
N TYR A 163 0.39 7.12 -10.50
CA TYR A 163 -0.60 6.21 -11.06
C TYR A 163 0.14 5.06 -11.75
N GLU A 164 -0.36 3.84 -11.56
CA GLU A 164 0.21 2.64 -12.18
C GLU A 164 -0.81 2.02 -13.14
N SER A 165 -0.99 2.66 -14.30
CA SER A 165 -1.73 2.06 -15.41
C SER A 165 -0.87 1.12 -16.23
N TYR A 166 -1.51 0.13 -16.83
CA TYR A 166 -0.95 -0.57 -17.99
C TYR A 166 -1.00 0.30 -19.24
N GLU A 167 -0.17 -0.04 -20.22
CA GLU A 167 -0.14 0.63 -21.53
C GLU A 167 -1.01 -0.14 -22.52
N VAL A 168 -1.92 0.55 -23.19
CA VAL A 168 -2.72 0.01 -24.30
C VAL A 168 -1.90 0.16 -25.58
N LEU A 169 -1.52 -0.95 -26.21
CA LEU A 169 -0.73 -0.93 -27.44
C LEU A 169 -1.62 -0.87 -28.68
N ASP A 170 -2.71 -1.63 -28.67
CA ASP A 170 -3.78 -1.64 -29.67
C ASP A 170 -5.06 -2.25 -29.06
N ASP A 171 -6.06 -2.54 -29.90
CA ASP A 171 -7.37 -3.06 -29.49
C ASP A 171 -7.32 -4.41 -28.76
N CYS A 172 -6.26 -5.20 -28.94
CA CYS A 172 -6.12 -6.55 -28.40
C CYS A 172 -4.90 -6.70 -27.48
N HIS A 173 -3.96 -5.75 -27.47
CA HIS A 173 -2.68 -5.88 -26.80
C HIS A 173 -2.49 -4.84 -25.70
N TYR A 174 -2.17 -5.32 -24.50
CA TYR A 174 -1.95 -4.53 -23.31
C TYR A 174 -0.59 -4.89 -22.70
N ARG A 175 0.25 -3.89 -22.47
CA ARG A 175 1.52 -4.07 -21.77
C ARG A 175 1.30 -3.82 -20.27
N LEU A 176 1.24 -4.92 -19.53
CA LEU A 176 1.14 -4.93 -18.09
C LEU A 176 2.54 -4.79 -17.46
N LYS A 177 2.57 -4.35 -16.21
CA LYS A 177 3.78 -4.22 -15.39
C LYS A 177 3.63 -5.07 -14.14
N VAL A 178 4.69 -5.75 -13.74
CA VAL A 178 4.80 -6.38 -12.41
C VAL A 178 4.94 -5.28 -11.37
N ILE A 179 3.91 -5.09 -10.55
CA ILE A 179 3.86 -4.04 -9.51
C ILE A 179 4.34 -4.52 -8.15
N GLN A 180 4.29 -5.84 -7.92
CA GLN A 180 4.82 -6.44 -6.72
C GLN A 180 5.21 -7.89 -7.00
N VAL A 181 6.26 -8.36 -6.32
CA VAL A 181 6.50 -9.79 -6.08
C VAL A 181 6.17 -10.08 -4.62
N ASP A 182 5.23 -10.99 -4.36
CA ASP A 182 4.90 -11.36 -2.97
C ASP A 182 5.97 -12.27 -2.35
N HIS A 183 5.79 -12.60 -1.07
CA HIS A 183 6.73 -13.45 -0.34
C HIS A 183 6.85 -14.87 -0.93
N PHE A 184 5.79 -15.39 -1.57
CA PHE A 184 5.79 -16.70 -2.22
C PHE A 184 6.46 -16.65 -3.60
N GLY A 185 6.72 -15.45 -4.13
CA GLY A 185 7.28 -15.24 -5.46
C GLY A 185 6.22 -15.13 -6.55
N ASN A 186 4.96 -14.88 -6.20
CA ASN A 186 3.92 -14.58 -7.19
C ASN A 186 4.15 -13.18 -7.76
N LEU A 187 3.96 -13.03 -9.07
CA LEU A 187 4.08 -11.77 -9.79
C LEU A 187 2.70 -11.13 -9.86
N ILE A 188 2.50 -10.01 -9.18
CA ILE A 188 1.24 -9.25 -9.19
C ILE A 188 1.33 -8.15 -10.25
N LEU A 189 0.31 -8.06 -11.09
CA LEU A 189 0.27 -7.17 -12.25
C LEU A 189 -0.62 -5.95 -11.98
N ASN A 190 -0.34 -4.83 -12.63
CA ASN A 190 -1.20 -3.64 -12.66
C ASN A 190 -2.48 -3.82 -13.51
N PHE A 191 -3.13 -4.99 -13.40
CA PHE A 191 -4.39 -5.27 -14.06
C PHE A 191 -5.34 -5.92 -13.06
N ASN A 192 -6.52 -5.34 -12.84
CA ASN A 192 -7.46 -5.77 -11.81
C ASN A 192 -8.82 -6.19 -12.37
N LEU A 193 -9.66 -6.78 -11.51
CA LEU A 193 -10.98 -7.26 -11.86
C LEU A 193 -11.92 -6.17 -12.41
N SER A 194 -11.78 -4.92 -11.98
CA SER A 194 -12.58 -3.81 -12.51
C SER A 194 -12.24 -3.55 -13.98
N GLU A 195 -10.94 -3.50 -14.29
CA GLU A 195 -10.44 -3.32 -15.66
C GLU A 195 -10.85 -4.49 -16.56
N TRP A 196 -10.71 -5.73 -16.07
CA TRP A 196 -11.20 -6.91 -16.77
C TRP A 196 -12.70 -6.88 -17.07
N ARG A 197 -13.52 -6.42 -16.10
CA ARG A 197 -14.97 -6.24 -16.29
C ARG A 197 -15.27 -5.14 -17.30
N ASN A 198 -14.53 -4.05 -17.28
CA ASN A 198 -14.69 -2.94 -18.23
C ASN A 198 -14.38 -3.37 -19.67
N LEU A 199 -13.50 -4.35 -19.85
CA LEU A 199 -13.23 -4.98 -21.16
C LEU A 199 -14.27 -6.05 -21.56
N GLY A 200 -15.38 -6.18 -20.83
CA GLY A 200 -16.44 -7.13 -21.15
C GLY A 200 -16.20 -8.55 -20.65
N SER A 201 -15.27 -8.75 -19.71
CA SER A 201 -14.95 -10.07 -19.14
C SER A 201 -14.55 -11.10 -20.21
N PRO A 202 -13.55 -10.81 -21.06
CA PRO A 202 -13.21 -11.64 -22.20
C PRO A 202 -12.84 -13.06 -21.76
N PRO A 203 -13.37 -14.10 -22.45
CA PRO A 203 -13.09 -15.50 -22.10
C PRO A 203 -11.67 -15.92 -22.52
N ASP A 204 -11.20 -15.38 -23.64
CA ASP A 204 -9.94 -15.74 -24.25
C ASP A 204 -8.87 -14.69 -23.98
N ILE A 205 -8.00 -15.06 -23.05
CA ILE A 205 -6.88 -14.27 -22.59
C ILE A 205 -5.60 -15.10 -22.75
N ARG A 206 -4.58 -14.45 -23.30
CA ARG A 206 -3.25 -15.02 -23.47
C ARG A 206 -2.23 -14.07 -22.89
N VAL A 207 -1.38 -14.57 -22.01
CA VAL A 207 -0.28 -13.80 -21.42
C VAL A 207 1.03 -14.34 -21.97
N GLN A 208 1.80 -13.48 -22.62
CA GLN A 208 3.14 -13.80 -23.12
C GLN A 208 4.20 -13.37 -22.10
N ILE A 209 5.04 -14.32 -21.73
CA ILE A 209 6.15 -14.13 -20.79
C ILE A 209 7.40 -14.71 -21.42
N ASN A 210 8.41 -13.87 -21.70
CA ASN A 210 9.59 -14.26 -22.46
C ASN A 210 9.20 -14.95 -23.78
N HIS A 211 9.52 -16.24 -23.93
CA HIS A 211 9.19 -17.07 -25.09
C HIS A 211 8.02 -18.05 -24.84
N SER A 212 7.31 -17.90 -23.72
CA SER A 212 6.23 -18.78 -23.28
C SER A 212 4.87 -18.07 -23.29
N PHE A 213 3.79 -18.85 -23.39
CA PHE A 213 2.42 -18.36 -23.33
C PHE A 213 1.63 -19.08 -22.23
N LEU A 214 0.87 -18.30 -21.47
CA LEU A 214 -0.15 -18.78 -20.55
C LEU A 214 -1.53 -18.48 -21.12
N TYR A 215 -2.47 -19.41 -20.95
CA TYR A 215 -3.81 -19.33 -21.53
C TYR A 215 -4.87 -19.45 -20.44
N GLY A 216 -5.85 -18.54 -20.51
CA GLY A 216 -6.96 -18.50 -19.59
C GLY A 216 -6.57 -18.11 -18.17
N ILE A 217 -7.56 -17.73 -17.38
CA ILE A 217 -7.40 -17.44 -15.96
C ILE A 217 -7.97 -18.61 -15.17
N LYS A 218 -7.16 -19.21 -14.29
CA LYS A 218 -7.56 -20.31 -13.40
C LYS A 218 -8.11 -19.77 -12.09
N LYS A 219 -8.96 -20.54 -11.41
CA LYS A 219 -9.55 -20.16 -10.12
C LYS A 219 -8.54 -20.30 -8.97
N THR A 220 -7.63 -21.27 -9.06
CA THR A 220 -6.65 -21.53 -7.99
C THR A 220 -5.39 -22.20 -8.54
N PHE A 221 -4.34 -22.24 -7.72
CA PHE A 221 -3.05 -22.83 -8.06
C PHE A 221 -3.13 -24.32 -8.39
N ALA A 222 -4.06 -25.05 -7.79
CA ALA A 222 -4.21 -26.50 -7.96
C ALA A 222 -4.83 -26.93 -9.30
N GLU A 223 -5.20 -26.00 -10.19
CA GLU A 223 -5.70 -26.33 -11.54
C GLU A 223 -4.60 -26.65 -12.55
N VAL A 224 -3.34 -26.57 -12.15
CA VAL A 224 -2.16 -26.98 -12.93
C VAL A 224 -1.30 -27.94 -12.12
N ASP A 225 -0.45 -28.73 -12.78
CA ASP A 225 0.44 -29.65 -12.08
C ASP A 225 1.45 -28.91 -11.19
N GLN A 226 1.99 -29.60 -10.19
CA GLN A 226 3.03 -29.04 -9.33
C GLN A 226 4.22 -28.54 -10.17
N GLY A 227 4.69 -27.33 -9.88
CA GLY A 227 5.78 -26.68 -10.60
C GLY A 227 5.34 -25.98 -11.90
N GLN A 228 4.10 -26.10 -12.35
CA GLN A 228 3.60 -25.35 -13.50
C GLN A 228 3.22 -23.92 -13.13
N ILE A 229 3.37 -23.03 -14.11
CA ILE A 229 2.99 -21.62 -14.00
C ILE A 229 1.49 -21.49 -14.27
N VAL A 230 0.82 -20.63 -13.49
CA VAL A 230 -0.60 -20.39 -13.57
C VAL A 230 -0.90 -18.89 -13.57
N LEU A 231 -1.84 -18.48 -14.41
CA LEU A 231 -2.44 -17.16 -14.38
C LEU A 231 -3.74 -17.23 -13.56
N THR A 232 -3.88 -16.40 -12.54
CA THR A 232 -5.04 -16.42 -11.63
C THR A 232 -5.33 -15.03 -11.08
N TRP A 233 -6.46 -14.86 -10.40
CA TRP A 233 -6.74 -13.67 -9.60
C TRP A 233 -6.22 -13.89 -8.18
N ASP A 234 -5.52 -12.90 -7.63
CA ASP A 234 -5.18 -12.91 -6.21
C ASP A 234 -6.41 -12.56 -5.35
N SER A 235 -6.30 -12.72 -4.03
CA SER A 235 -7.40 -12.43 -3.11
C SER A 235 -7.81 -10.96 -3.05
N ARG A 236 -7.00 -10.08 -3.65
CA ARG A 236 -7.17 -8.62 -3.69
C ARG A 236 -7.79 -8.18 -5.03
N GLY A 237 -7.97 -9.11 -5.97
CA GLY A 237 -8.56 -8.85 -7.28
C GLY A 237 -7.58 -8.37 -8.34
N PHE A 238 -6.27 -8.52 -8.12
CA PHE A 238 -5.24 -8.26 -9.11
C PHE A 238 -4.91 -9.54 -9.89
N LEU A 239 -4.65 -9.39 -11.19
CA LEU A 239 -4.17 -10.47 -12.02
C LEU A 239 -2.75 -10.82 -11.55
N GLN A 240 -2.52 -12.11 -11.31
CA GLN A 240 -1.23 -12.60 -10.86
C GLN A 240 -0.76 -13.81 -11.65
N ILE A 241 0.56 -13.94 -11.75
CA ILE A 241 1.23 -15.13 -12.26
C ILE A 241 1.93 -15.82 -11.09
N ALA A 242 1.57 -17.07 -10.88
CA ALA A 242 2.05 -17.89 -9.78
C ALA A 242 2.62 -19.22 -10.29
N GLN A 243 3.29 -19.97 -9.42
CA GLN A 243 3.73 -21.33 -9.70
C GLN A 243 3.11 -22.25 -8.66
N ASN A 244 2.46 -23.34 -9.09
CA ASN A 244 1.86 -24.28 -8.16
C ASN A 244 2.95 -24.92 -7.28
N CYS A 245 2.90 -24.68 -5.97
CA CYS A 245 3.93 -25.04 -4.99
C CYS A 245 5.36 -24.61 -5.38
N GLY A 246 5.51 -23.42 -5.96
CA GLY A 246 6.82 -22.90 -6.36
C GLY A 246 6.90 -21.37 -6.30
N ASN A 247 7.92 -20.81 -6.94
CA ASN A 247 8.21 -19.38 -6.97
C ASN A 247 8.26 -18.91 -8.44
N ALA A 248 7.21 -18.22 -8.88
CA ALA A 248 7.09 -17.78 -10.27
C ALA A 248 8.15 -16.75 -10.67
N SER A 249 8.49 -15.82 -9.78
CA SER A 249 9.54 -14.82 -9.99
C SER A 249 10.89 -15.47 -10.33
N HIS A 250 11.30 -16.49 -9.56
CA HIS A 250 12.53 -17.23 -9.81
C HIS A 250 12.44 -18.08 -11.09
N ALA A 251 11.34 -18.81 -11.28
CA ALA A 251 11.17 -19.68 -12.45
C ALA A 251 11.17 -18.89 -13.77
N LEU A 252 10.55 -17.70 -13.77
CA LEU A 252 10.43 -16.84 -14.94
C LEU A 252 11.55 -15.80 -15.05
N LYS A 253 12.40 -15.68 -14.02
CA LYS A 253 13.44 -14.64 -13.88
C LYS A 253 12.88 -13.22 -14.01
N MET A 254 11.72 -12.99 -13.40
CA MET A 254 11.01 -11.71 -13.44
C MET A 254 10.98 -11.05 -12.06
N LYS A 255 10.97 -9.73 -12.04
CA LYS A 255 10.95 -8.90 -10.84
C LYS A 255 9.98 -7.72 -11.00
N GLU A 256 9.79 -6.99 -9.90
CA GLU A 256 9.07 -5.72 -9.92
C GLU A 256 9.66 -4.77 -10.98
N GLY A 257 8.78 -4.15 -11.76
CA GLY A 257 9.14 -3.28 -12.87
C GLY A 257 9.21 -3.94 -14.24
N ASP A 258 9.27 -5.28 -14.30
CA ASP A 258 9.25 -6.00 -15.58
C ASP A 258 7.88 -5.92 -16.24
N HIS A 259 7.86 -6.07 -17.56
CA HIS A 259 6.64 -5.95 -18.37
C HIS A 259 6.21 -7.29 -18.94
N ILE A 260 4.90 -7.45 -19.08
CA ILE A 260 4.24 -8.64 -19.61
C ILE A 260 3.25 -8.20 -20.69
N LEU A 261 3.18 -8.96 -21.78
CA LEU A 261 2.20 -8.70 -22.82
C LEU A 261 0.96 -9.54 -22.57
N LEU A 262 -0.15 -8.85 -22.37
CA LEU A 262 -1.49 -9.41 -22.32
C LEU A 262 -2.13 -9.25 -23.70
N THR A 263 -2.54 -10.36 -24.31
CA THR A 263 -3.40 -10.39 -25.49
C THR A 263 -4.81 -10.79 -25.06
N ILE A 264 -5.81 -10.00 -25.44
CA ILE A 264 -7.22 -10.32 -25.34
C ILE A 264 -7.76 -10.48 -26.75
N THR A 265 -8.50 -11.57 -27.00
CA THR A 265 -9.26 -11.74 -28.24
C THR A 265 -10.73 -11.57 -27.95
N HIS A 266 -11.32 -10.55 -28.57
CA HIS A 266 -12.75 -10.34 -28.55
C HIS A 266 -13.41 -11.33 -29.51
N SER A 267 -14.34 -12.14 -28.98
CA SER A 267 -15.22 -13.02 -29.76
C SER A 267 -16.29 -12.24 -30.49
#